data_AF-A0A2W7AF81-F1
#
_entry.id   AF-A0A2W7AF81-F1
#
_cell.length_a   1.000
_cell.length_b   1.000
_cell.length_c   1.000
_cell.angle_alpha   90.00
_cell.angle_beta   90.00
_cell.angle_gamma   90.00
#
_symmetry.space_group_name_H-M   'P 1'
#
loop_
_entity.id
_entity.type
_entity.pdbx_description
1 polymer ?
#
loop_
_entity_poly.entity_id
_entity_poly.type
_entity_poly.pdbx_seq_one_letter_code
_entity_poly.pdbx_strand_id
1 'polypeptide(L)'
;MRFNIKCISIALNTKLTDVASSNRLLRALWASLRQEFGNLGWLYQPIKDGDSCRIYFGHASMVTTSICIGVSYKERGIVDHILFEDIFIDKSDPIISRLKNCVRTAEIATESDFFMASEIITPSRYLFQDFNELNIFSLLTIDNRTSLNLRVSAFDQYDADHNFNLSIRPIIDVLSAFSNLFFGIGKPNFSSTSYLDHIIQRPEYTLDADWIDGYPMIDGKIAMPDHCLKLVKDIAQNNINEDKQLILDACHHFHSARSLEQQAFESSRTETLSEMAMVLYISCFEVLSLIDAPSLETCKTCSQPQYRISARVKEFVDRHLGANAADMVKNIYNDRSKYLHTGRLLSSRSFHYDTSPGLIPQLDPSASNGVRSPMATLHINLREFTSYCIRAVTYDFYNRQSSNESA
;
A
#
# COMPACT_ATOMS: atom_id res chain seq x y z
N MET A 1 44.65 -10.86 -18.80
CA MET A 1 44.60 -9.48 -18.27
C MET A 1 44.44 -9.56 -16.76
N ARG A 2 45.30 -8.89 -15.98
CA ARG A 2 45.09 -8.74 -14.52
C ARG A 2 44.19 -7.53 -14.31
N PHE A 3 42.92 -7.75 -13.99
CA PHE A 3 42.03 -6.68 -13.54
C PHE A 3 42.33 -6.39 -12.07
N ASN A 4 42.59 -5.12 -11.74
CA ASN A 4 42.64 -4.70 -10.34
C ASN A 4 41.22 -4.38 -9.90
N ILE A 5 40.71 -5.14 -8.93
CA ILE A 5 39.43 -4.85 -8.28
C ILE A 5 39.67 -3.72 -7.28
N LYS A 6 38.91 -2.64 -7.39
CA LYS A 6 38.95 -1.54 -6.40
C LYS A 6 37.62 -1.39 -5.68
N CYS A 7 37.72 -1.04 -4.40
CA CYS A 7 36.66 -0.48 -3.58
C CYS A 7 36.89 1.03 -3.46
N ILE A 8 35.84 1.82 -3.59
CA ILE A 8 35.84 3.25 -3.26
C ILE A 8 34.74 3.53 -2.26
N SER A 9 35.08 4.35 -1.27
CA SER A 9 34.14 4.95 -0.33
C SER A 9 34.21 6.45 -0.50
N ILE A 10 33.05 7.07 -0.73
CA ILE A 10 32.93 8.50 -1.01
C ILE A 10 32.14 9.12 0.14
N ALA A 11 32.83 9.92 0.95
CA ALA A 11 32.21 10.72 1.99
C ALA A 11 31.30 11.77 1.38
N LEU A 12 30.15 11.98 2.02
CA LEU A 12 29.25 13.08 1.69
C LEU A 12 29.82 14.40 2.23
N ASN A 13 29.68 15.45 1.43
CA ASN A 13 29.91 16.84 1.83
C ASN A 13 28.67 17.39 2.58
N THR A 14 27.48 16.93 2.21
CA THR A 14 26.22 17.32 2.85
C THR A 14 25.95 16.45 4.08
N LYS A 15 25.70 17.09 5.22
CA LYS A 15 25.30 16.39 6.45
C LYS A 15 23.81 16.10 6.41
N LEU A 16 23.46 14.83 6.31
CA LEU A 16 22.08 14.35 6.37
C LEU A 16 21.63 14.22 7.83
N THR A 17 20.34 14.43 8.10
CA THR A 17 19.77 14.49 9.46
C THR A 17 18.70 13.45 9.73
N ASP A 18 18.20 12.79 8.69
CA ASP A 18 17.08 11.86 8.80
C ASP A 18 17.05 10.87 7.62
N VAL A 19 16.11 9.91 7.70
CA VAL A 19 15.90 8.90 6.66
C VAL A 19 15.38 9.52 5.36
N ALA A 20 14.55 10.57 5.44
CA ALA A 20 13.95 11.21 4.27
C ALA A 20 15.02 11.89 3.39
N SER A 21 15.93 12.65 3.99
CA SER A 21 17.08 13.27 3.33
C SER A 21 18.05 12.24 2.75
N SER A 22 18.25 11.10 3.43
CA SER A 22 19.03 9.97 2.90
C SER A 22 18.38 9.33 1.68
N ASN A 23 17.07 9.05 1.73
CA ASN A 23 16.35 8.51 0.58
C ASN A 23 16.32 9.49 -0.59
N ARG A 24 16.17 10.79 -0.33
CA ARG A 24 16.25 11.85 -1.36
C ARG A 24 17.61 11.86 -2.05
N LEU A 25 18.71 11.79 -1.29
CA LEU A 25 20.06 11.69 -1.86
C LEU A 25 20.21 10.44 -2.73
N LEU A 26 19.73 9.28 -2.27
CA LEU A 26 19.82 8.04 -3.04
C LEU A 26 19.03 8.12 -4.35
N ARG A 27 17.82 8.70 -4.33
CA ARG A 27 17.03 8.96 -5.54
C ARG A 27 17.80 9.84 -6.54
N ALA A 28 18.41 10.93 -6.06
CA ALA A 28 19.26 11.80 -6.87
C ALA A 28 20.49 11.07 -7.43
N LEU A 29 21.12 10.19 -6.62
CA LEU A 29 22.26 9.38 -7.04
C LEU A 29 21.88 8.43 -8.17
N TRP A 30 20.73 7.76 -8.07
CA TRP A 30 20.26 6.86 -9.13
C TRP A 30 19.99 7.61 -10.43
N ALA A 31 19.39 8.80 -10.36
CA ALA A 31 19.19 9.65 -11.53
C ALA A 31 20.53 10.10 -12.13
N SER A 32 21.47 10.55 -11.31
CA SER A 32 22.80 10.96 -11.79
C SER A 32 23.59 9.80 -12.42
N LEU A 33 23.51 8.60 -11.83
CA LEU A 33 24.14 7.41 -12.40
C LEU A 33 23.49 7.01 -13.73
N ARG A 34 22.15 7.13 -13.86
CA ARG A 34 21.47 6.88 -15.13
C ARG A 34 21.84 7.90 -16.21
N GLN A 35 21.98 9.16 -15.83
CA GLN A 35 22.42 10.20 -16.76
C GLN A 35 23.84 9.94 -17.28
N GLU A 36 24.75 9.48 -16.41
CA GLU A 36 26.16 9.26 -16.75
C GLU A 36 26.41 7.92 -17.46
N PHE A 37 25.71 6.86 -17.08
CA PHE A 37 25.99 5.48 -17.52
C PHE A 37 24.84 4.83 -18.29
N GLY A 38 23.72 5.53 -18.50
CA GLY A 38 22.52 4.97 -19.14
C GLY A 38 21.73 4.07 -18.19
N ASN A 39 21.00 3.10 -18.75
CA ASN A 39 20.14 2.23 -17.93
C ASN A 39 20.94 1.41 -16.91
N LEU A 40 20.50 1.47 -15.65
CA LEU A 40 21.05 0.68 -14.55
C LEU A 40 20.23 -0.62 -14.42
N GLY A 41 20.81 -1.74 -14.83
CA GLY A 41 20.22 -3.06 -14.58
C GLY A 41 20.59 -3.55 -13.18
N TRP A 42 19.61 -3.82 -12.33
CA TRP A 42 19.86 -4.21 -10.93
C TRP A 42 19.74 -5.71 -10.70
N LEU A 43 20.73 -6.27 -10.01
CA LEU A 43 20.57 -7.43 -9.15
C LEU A 43 20.38 -6.90 -7.72
N TYR A 44 19.14 -6.56 -7.37
CA TYR A 44 18.82 -6.00 -6.05
C TYR A 44 18.76 -7.11 -4.99
N GLN A 45 19.77 -7.16 -4.14
CA GLN A 45 19.97 -8.17 -3.09
C GLN A 45 20.53 -7.48 -1.85
N PRO A 46 19.67 -6.77 -1.08
CA PRO A 46 20.14 -5.96 0.02
C PRO A 46 20.75 -6.82 1.14
N ILE A 47 21.98 -6.51 1.53
CA ILE A 47 22.69 -7.16 2.63
C ILE A 47 23.11 -6.08 3.62
N LYS A 48 22.71 -6.25 4.88
CA LYS A 48 23.13 -5.39 5.99
C LYS A 48 24.26 -6.06 6.76
N ASP A 49 25.41 -5.40 6.80
CA ASP A 49 26.51 -5.75 7.69
C ASP A 49 26.46 -4.79 8.88
N GLY A 50 25.98 -5.32 10.02
CA GLY A 50 25.82 -4.56 11.25
C GLY A 50 27.16 -4.20 11.91
N ASP A 51 28.18 -5.03 11.75
CA ASP A 51 29.47 -4.86 12.43
C ASP A 51 30.30 -3.76 11.76
N SER A 52 30.19 -3.64 10.44
CA SER A 52 30.85 -2.56 9.68
C SER A 52 29.97 -1.33 9.44
N CYS A 53 28.73 -1.34 9.95
CA CYS A 53 27.70 -0.32 9.69
C CYS A 53 27.51 -0.04 8.19
N ARG A 54 27.36 -1.10 7.39
CA ARG A 54 27.17 -1.02 5.93
C ARG A 54 25.87 -1.66 5.48
N ILE A 55 25.34 -1.15 4.39
CA ILE A 55 24.23 -1.75 3.66
C ILE A 55 24.63 -1.79 2.19
N TYR A 56 24.72 -2.98 1.63
CA TYR A 56 24.88 -3.17 0.19
C TYR A 56 23.50 -3.34 -0.42
N PHE A 57 23.21 -2.64 -1.52
CA PHE A 57 21.95 -2.79 -2.26
C PHE A 57 22.00 -3.98 -3.23
N GLY A 58 23.20 -4.33 -3.68
CA GLY A 58 23.46 -5.36 -4.66
C GLY A 58 24.31 -4.81 -5.81
N HIS A 59 24.26 -5.48 -6.96
CA HIS A 59 25.07 -5.13 -8.13
C HIS A 59 24.24 -4.38 -9.16
N ALA A 60 24.80 -3.29 -9.69
CA ALA A 60 24.25 -2.55 -10.81
C ALA A 60 25.13 -2.75 -12.05
N SER A 61 24.51 -3.17 -13.14
CA SER A 61 25.11 -3.21 -14.46
C SER A 61 25.18 -1.80 -15.04
N MET A 62 26.39 -1.34 -15.35
CA MET A 62 26.69 -0.08 -16.00
C MET A 62 27.45 -0.37 -17.28
N VAL A 63 26.85 -0.13 -18.46
CA VAL A 63 27.39 -0.31 -19.83
C VAL A 63 28.23 -1.58 -20.08
N THR A 64 29.44 -1.65 -19.54
CA THR A 64 30.43 -2.72 -19.73
C THR A 64 30.82 -3.46 -18.45
N THR A 65 30.34 -3.06 -17.28
CA THR A 65 30.78 -3.58 -15.97
C THR A 65 29.63 -3.70 -14.99
N SER A 66 29.77 -4.59 -14.01
CA SER A 66 28.85 -4.75 -12.88
C SER A 66 29.56 -4.30 -11.62
N ILE A 67 28.94 -3.37 -10.89
CA ILE A 67 29.53 -2.75 -9.69
C ILE A 67 28.59 -2.99 -8.51
N CYS A 68 29.14 -3.44 -7.39
CA CYS A 68 28.39 -3.53 -6.14
C CYS A 68 28.23 -2.13 -5.55
N ILE A 69 27.01 -1.73 -5.22
CA ILE A 69 26.72 -0.40 -4.66
C ILE A 69 26.14 -0.55 -3.26
N GLY A 70 26.60 0.29 -2.34
CA GLY A 70 26.09 0.34 -0.98
C GLY A 70 26.26 1.70 -0.32
N VAL A 71 25.95 1.73 0.97
CA VAL A 71 26.14 2.87 1.85
C VAL A 71 26.79 2.43 3.15
N SER A 72 27.50 3.35 3.77
CA SER A 72 27.83 3.24 5.21
C SER A 72 27.08 4.31 5.99
N TYR A 73 26.79 4.03 7.25
CA TYR A 73 26.04 4.91 8.14
C TYR A 73 26.69 4.96 9.52
N LYS A 74 26.51 6.09 10.23
CA LYS A 74 26.87 6.21 11.66
C LYS A 74 25.65 6.06 12.55
N GLU A 75 24.52 6.57 12.07
CA GLU A 75 23.21 6.45 12.69
C GLU A 75 22.29 5.67 11.76
N ARG A 76 21.43 4.81 12.33
CA ARG A 76 20.59 3.92 11.53
C ARG A 76 19.71 4.74 10.58
N GLY A 77 19.83 4.46 9.28
CA GLY A 77 19.04 5.12 8.24
C GLY A 77 19.58 6.47 7.77
N ILE A 78 20.70 6.95 8.33
CA ILE A 78 21.36 8.18 7.90
C ILE A 78 22.65 7.85 7.16
N VAL A 79 22.68 8.10 5.85
CA VAL A 79 23.84 7.80 4.99
C VAL A 79 25.00 8.74 5.32
N ASP A 80 26.21 8.18 5.43
CA ASP A 80 27.46 8.92 5.68
C ASP A 80 28.43 8.81 4.48
N HIS A 81 28.49 7.64 3.84
CA HIS A 81 29.27 7.43 2.61
C HIS A 81 28.51 6.60 1.58
N ILE A 82 28.78 6.86 0.30
CA ILE A 82 28.43 5.96 -0.80
C ILE A 82 29.60 5.01 -1.06
N LEU A 83 29.29 3.72 -1.21
CA LEU A 83 30.24 2.66 -1.45
C LEU A 83 30.07 2.12 -2.88
N PHE A 84 31.19 1.96 -3.58
CA PHE A 84 31.23 1.23 -4.84
C PHE A 84 32.35 0.19 -4.76
N GLU A 85 31.99 -1.08 -4.94
CA GLU A 85 32.88 -2.24 -4.86
C GLU A 85 32.84 -3.03 -6.18
N ASP A 86 33.75 -3.98 -6.34
CA ASP A 86 33.90 -4.77 -7.56
C ASP A 86 34.18 -3.94 -8.83
N ILE A 87 34.88 -2.80 -8.68
CA ILE A 87 35.22 -1.95 -9.84
C ILE A 87 36.37 -2.58 -10.61
N PHE A 88 36.06 -3.12 -11.79
CA PHE A 88 37.05 -3.61 -12.76
C PHE A 88 37.58 -2.44 -13.60
N ILE A 89 38.86 -2.08 -13.38
CA ILE A 89 39.48 -0.93 -14.04
C ILE A 89 40.35 -1.39 -15.20
N ASP A 90 40.06 -0.89 -16.41
CA ASP A 90 41.07 -0.79 -17.47
C ASP A 90 41.89 0.50 -17.27
N LYS A 91 43.20 0.48 -17.56
CA LYS A 91 44.15 1.56 -17.19
C LYS A 91 43.80 2.94 -17.75
N SER A 92 42.90 3.02 -18.73
CA SER A 92 42.46 4.26 -19.41
C SER A 92 41.08 4.76 -18.98
N ASP A 93 40.28 4.00 -18.23
CA ASP A 93 38.89 4.38 -17.94
C ASP A 93 38.79 5.26 -16.66
N PRO A 94 38.31 6.51 -16.76
CA PRO A 94 38.11 7.41 -15.62
C PRO A 94 36.86 7.10 -14.79
N ILE A 95 36.37 5.86 -14.78
CA ILE A 95 35.13 5.43 -14.08
C ILE A 95 35.03 5.90 -12.63
N ILE A 96 36.13 5.85 -11.86
CA ILE A 96 36.14 6.32 -10.46
C ILE A 96 35.80 7.81 -10.37
N SER A 97 36.36 8.63 -11.26
CA SER A 97 36.10 10.07 -11.28
C SER A 97 34.65 10.36 -11.66
N ARG A 98 34.10 9.58 -12.61
CA ARG A 98 32.70 9.68 -13.05
C ARG A 98 31.73 9.30 -11.93
N LEU A 99 31.99 8.21 -11.21
CA LEU A 99 31.22 7.80 -10.02
C LEU A 99 31.27 8.86 -8.92
N LYS A 100 32.45 9.43 -8.63
CA LYS A 100 32.59 10.55 -7.70
C LYS A 100 31.78 11.75 -8.15
N ASN A 101 31.82 12.09 -9.44
CA ASN A 101 31.02 13.18 -9.98
C ASN A 101 29.52 12.93 -9.78
N CYS A 102 29.04 11.70 -9.98
CA CYS A 102 27.64 11.36 -9.75
C CYS A 102 27.20 11.59 -8.30
N VAL A 103 28.03 11.20 -7.33
CA VAL A 103 27.74 11.49 -5.91
C VAL A 103 27.68 12.99 -5.66
N ARG A 104 28.62 13.77 -6.20
CA ARG A 104 28.63 15.23 -6.02
C ARG A 104 27.45 15.93 -6.69
N THR A 105 27.05 15.50 -7.89
CA THR A 105 25.85 15.98 -8.58
C THR A 105 24.60 15.68 -7.75
N ALA A 106 24.50 14.47 -7.20
CA ALA A 106 23.35 14.07 -6.38
C ALA A 106 23.18 14.92 -5.12
N GLU A 107 24.29 15.33 -4.48
CA GLU A 107 24.25 16.15 -3.26
C GLU A 107 23.66 17.55 -3.46
N ILE A 108 23.74 18.09 -4.67
CA ILE A 108 23.24 19.44 -5.01
C ILE A 108 21.99 19.41 -5.89
N ALA A 109 21.49 18.23 -6.23
CA ALA A 109 20.37 18.08 -7.15
C ALA A 109 19.06 18.60 -6.55
N THR A 110 18.23 19.21 -7.40
CA THR A 110 16.87 19.65 -7.08
C THR A 110 15.85 18.80 -7.82
N GLU A 111 14.72 18.52 -7.18
CA GLU A 111 13.60 17.81 -7.82
C GLU A 111 12.87 18.76 -8.79
N SER A 112 12.34 18.19 -9.85
CA SER A 112 11.40 18.84 -10.77
C SER A 112 10.02 18.22 -10.62
N ASP A 113 8.97 18.95 -11.00
CA ASP A 113 7.62 18.43 -10.99
C ASP A 113 7.34 17.62 -12.26
N PHE A 114 6.73 16.45 -12.06
CA PHE A 114 6.21 15.58 -13.11
C PHE A 114 4.71 15.38 -12.90
N PHE A 115 3.95 15.40 -14.00
CA PHE A 115 2.52 15.08 -13.99
C PHE A 115 2.33 13.68 -14.55
N MET A 116 1.87 12.79 -13.69
CA MET A 116 1.73 11.37 -13.97
C MET A 116 0.25 10.98 -13.95
N ALA A 117 -0.14 10.10 -14.85
CA ALA A 117 -1.53 9.66 -15.01
C ALA A 117 -1.61 8.15 -15.17
N SER A 118 -2.67 7.53 -14.64
CA SER A 118 -3.00 6.15 -14.94
C SER A 118 -4.51 5.90 -14.90
N GLU A 119 -4.96 5.00 -15.77
CA GLU A 119 -6.37 4.58 -15.87
C GLU A 119 -6.74 3.70 -14.68
N ILE A 120 -7.85 4.02 -14.00
CA ILE A 120 -8.47 3.13 -13.02
C ILE A 120 -9.27 2.07 -13.78
N ILE A 121 -8.92 0.81 -13.58
CA ILE A 121 -9.55 -0.33 -14.23
C ILE A 121 -10.61 -0.90 -13.27
N THR A 122 -11.85 -1.02 -13.72
CA THR A 122 -12.94 -1.61 -12.93
C THR A 122 -13.68 -2.70 -13.71
N PRO A 123 -13.99 -3.86 -13.10
CA PRO A 123 -14.73 -4.94 -13.77
C PRO A 123 -16.12 -4.54 -14.25
N SER A 124 -16.78 -3.64 -13.52
CA SER A 124 -18.16 -3.21 -13.79
C SER A 124 -18.26 -1.92 -14.60
N ARG A 125 -17.13 -1.37 -15.09
CA ARG A 125 -17.05 -0.11 -15.87
C ARG A 125 -17.74 1.10 -15.22
N TYR A 126 -17.87 1.09 -13.89
CA TYR A 126 -18.30 2.28 -13.16
C TYR A 126 -17.30 3.43 -13.36
N LEU A 127 -17.81 4.64 -13.47
CA LEU A 127 -17.03 5.86 -13.64
C LEU A 127 -17.04 6.65 -12.34
N PHE A 128 -15.93 7.31 -12.02
CA PHE A 128 -15.91 8.26 -10.91
C PHE A 128 -16.52 9.59 -11.32
N GLN A 129 -17.09 10.28 -10.34
CA GLN A 129 -17.30 11.72 -10.47
C GLN A 129 -15.96 12.43 -10.60
N ASP A 130 -15.94 13.46 -11.43
CA ASP A 130 -14.74 14.22 -11.64
C ASP A 130 -14.40 15.02 -10.38
N PHE A 131 -13.13 14.98 -10.00
CA PHE A 131 -12.60 15.66 -8.84
C PHE A 131 -11.22 16.22 -9.18
N ASN A 132 -10.94 17.44 -8.74
CA ASN A 132 -9.61 18.04 -8.86
C ASN A 132 -9.22 18.75 -7.56
N GLU A 133 -8.11 18.31 -6.97
CA GLU A 133 -7.39 19.04 -5.94
C GLU A 133 -6.21 19.75 -6.62
N LEU A 134 -6.32 21.07 -6.71
CA LEU A 134 -5.42 21.94 -7.47
C LEU A 134 -3.95 21.60 -7.20
N ASN A 135 -3.19 21.35 -8.26
CA ASN A 135 -1.76 21.06 -8.21
C ASN A 135 -1.34 19.81 -7.40
N ILE A 136 -2.27 18.95 -6.99
CA ILE A 136 -1.96 17.74 -6.20
C ILE A 136 -2.42 16.49 -6.95
N PHE A 137 -3.73 16.31 -7.12
CA PHE A 137 -4.29 15.13 -7.76
C PHE A 137 -5.66 15.39 -8.38
N SER A 138 -6.04 14.55 -9.34
CA SER A 138 -7.40 14.56 -9.90
C SER A 138 -7.88 13.18 -10.29
N LEU A 139 -9.20 13.00 -10.23
CA LEU A 139 -9.94 11.90 -10.82
C LEU A 139 -10.74 12.47 -11.98
N LEU A 140 -10.39 12.14 -13.22
CA LEU A 140 -11.01 12.72 -14.42
C LEU A 140 -11.55 11.63 -15.32
N THR A 141 -12.81 11.75 -15.71
CA THR A 141 -13.44 10.84 -16.65
C THR A 141 -13.37 11.41 -18.07
N ILE A 142 -12.57 10.78 -18.92
CA ILE A 142 -12.38 11.13 -20.33
C ILE A 142 -12.64 9.87 -21.16
N ASP A 143 -13.40 9.98 -22.25
CA ASP A 143 -13.71 8.86 -23.16
C ASP A 143 -14.20 7.58 -22.45
N ASN A 144 -15.08 7.75 -21.46
CA ASN A 144 -15.67 6.67 -20.68
C ASN A 144 -14.63 5.84 -19.89
N ARG A 145 -13.54 6.49 -19.46
CA ARG A 145 -12.50 5.94 -18.59
C ARG A 145 -12.16 6.95 -17.51
N THR A 146 -11.93 6.49 -16.29
CA THR A 146 -11.45 7.35 -15.21
C THR A 146 -9.93 7.29 -15.15
N SER A 147 -9.27 8.45 -15.26
CA SER A 147 -7.84 8.63 -15.04
C SER A 147 -7.60 9.23 -13.66
N LEU A 148 -6.67 8.64 -12.91
CA LEU A 148 -6.10 9.21 -11.70
C LEU A 148 -4.79 9.89 -12.05
N ASN A 149 -4.71 11.19 -11.80
CA ASN A 149 -3.57 12.04 -12.11
C ASN A 149 -2.93 12.55 -10.82
N LEU A 150 -1.61 12.59 -10.77
CA LEU A 150 -0.83 13.05 -9.61
C LEU A 150 0.32 13.95 -10.06
N ARG A 151 0.59 14.99 -9.28
CA ARG A 151 1.86 15.72 -9.33
C ARG A 151 2.88 14.99 -8.46
N VAL A 152 4.08 14.78 -8.99
CA VAL A 152 5.15 14.03 -8.32
C VAL A 152 6.47 14.79 -8.47
N SER A 153 7.16 15.04 -7.37
CA SER A 153 8.49 15.66 -7.40
C SER A 153 9.57 14.58 -7.56
N ALA A 154 10.40 14.70 -8.61
CA ALA A 154 11.39 13.69 -8.96
C ALA A 154 12.64 14.26 -9.65
N PHE A 155 13.72 13.48 -9.70
CA PHE A 155 14.98 13.87 -10.37
C PHE A 155 15.04 13.49 -11.84
N ASP A 156 14.33 12.43 -12.24
CA ASP A 156 14.19 11.99 -13.63
C ASP A 156 12.89 11.20 -13.82
N GLN A 157 12.63 10.76 -15.05
CA GLN A 157 11.43 10.01 -15.42
C GLN A 157 11.30 8.66 -14.67
N TYR A 158 12.39 7.97 -14.36
CA TYR A 158 12.36 6.70 -13.62
C TYR A 158 12.02 6.92 -12.15
N ASP A 159 12.56 7.98 -11.55
CA ASP A 159 12.22 8.40 -10.20
C ASP A 159 10.76 8.88 -10.12
N ALA A 160 10.27 9.61 -11.13
CA ALA A 160 8.87 10.02 -11.21
C ALA A 160 7.92 8.81 -11.26
N ASP A 161 8.21 7.82 -12.10
CA ASP A 161 7.44 6.58 -12.18
C ASP A 161 7.49 5.79 -10.86
N HIS A 162 8.65 5.71 -10.21
CA HIS A 162 8.77 5.06 -8.91
C HIS A 162 7.89 5.73 -7.83
N ASN A 163 8.01 7.06 -7.66
CA ASN A 163 7.23 7.80 -6.67
C ASN A 163 5.73 7.78 -6.99
N PHE A 164 5.35 7.87 -8.27
CA PHE A 164 3.96 7.68 -8.68
C PHE A 164 3.43 6.32 -8.25
N ASN A 165 4.19 5.24 -8.48
CA ASN A 165 3.80 3.89 -8.10
C ASN A 165 3.73 3.67 -6.58
N LEU A 166 4.54 4.39 -5.79
CA LEU A 166 4.46 4.37 -4.33
C LEU A 166 3.14 5.00 -3.83
N SER A 167 2.69 6.08 -4.46
CA SER A 167 1.46 6.78 -4.05
C SER A 167 0.19 6.16 -4.63
N ILE A 168 0.22 5.66 -5.88
CA ILE A 168 -0.97 5.23 -6.59
C ILE A 168 -1.63 3.99 -5.96
N ARG A 169 -0.83 3.07 -5.41
CA ARG A 169 -1.34 1.82 -4.82
C ARG A 169 -2.15 2.08 -3.56
N PRO A 170 -1.63 2.80 -2.53
CA PRO A 170 -2.44 3.18 -1.39
C PRO A 170 -3.68 3.99 -1.76
N ILE A 171 -3.61 4.87 -2.77
CA ILE A 171 -4.79 5.61 -3.23
C ILE A 171 -5.86 4.67 -3.75
N ILE A 172 -5.49 3.69 -4.58
CA ILE A 172 -6.42 2.69 -5.11
C ILE A 172 -7.00 1.82 -3.98
N ASP A 173 -6.18 1.45 -2.99
CA ASP A 173 -6.65 0.73 -1.80
C ASP A 173 -7.72 1.53 -1.05
N VAL A 174 -7.50 2.84 -0.86
CA VAL A 174 -8.46 3.76 -0.24
C VAL A 174 -9.74 3.87 -1.08
N LEU A 175 -9.63 4.14 -2.38
CA LEU A 175 -10.82 4.24 -3.25
C LEU A 175 -11.63 2.93 -3.22
N SER A 176 -10.96 1.78 -3.20
CA SER A 176 -11.60 0.46 -3.09
C SER A 176 -12.37 0.33 -1.77
N ALA A 177 -11.74 0.62 -0.64
CA ALA A 177 -12.36 0.54 0.68
C ALA A 177 -13.56 1.49 0.85
N PHE A 178 -13.51 2.66 0.22
CA PHE A 178 -14.54 3.68 0.32
C PHE A 178 -15.72 3.48 -0.65
N SER A 179 -15.49 2.73 -1.73
CA SER A 179 -16.52 2.41 -2.71
C SER A 179 -17.03 0.98 -2.63
N ASN A 180 -16.40 0.12 -1.83
CA ASN A 180 -16.67 -1.32 -1.74
C ASN A 180 -16.39 -2.11 -3.06
N LEU A 181 -15.70 -1.47 -4.00
CA LEU A 181 -15.38 -2.03 -5.32
C LEU A 181 -13.91 -2.46 -5.40
N PHE A 182 -13.62 -3.42 -6.28
CA PHE A 182 -12.24 -3.72 -6.67
C PHE A 182 -11.79 -2.79 -7.80
N PHE A 183 -10.54 -2.30 -7.72
CA PHE A 183 -9.94 -1.46 -8.74
C PHE A 183 -8.53 -1.96 -9.11
N GLY A 184 -8.33 -2.20 -10.40
CA GLY A 184 -6.99 -2.28 -10.98
C GLY A 184 -6.45 -0.90 -11.34
N ILE A 185 -5.17 -0.84 -11.65
CA ILE A 185 -4.52 0.36 -12.19
C ILE A 185 -3.79 0.02 -13.49
N GLY A 186 -3.95 0.87 -14.49
CA GLY A 186 -3.27 0.77 -15.76
C GLY A 186 -1.78 1.11 -15.66
N LYS A 187 -1.08 1.05 -16.80
CA LYS A 187 0.31 1.47 -16.89
C LYS A 187 0.40 2.99 -16.70
N PRO A 188 1.30 3.48 -15.81
CA PRO A 188 1.57 4.91 -15.68
C PRO A 188 2.04 5.54 -16.99
N ASN A 189 1.55 6.73 -17.28
CA ASN A 189 1.94 7.54 -18.43
C ASN A 189 2.25 8.98 -17.99
N PHE A 190 3.16 9.62 -18.70
CA PHE A 190 3.44 11.04 -18.53
C PHE A 190 2.32 11.84 -19.17
N SER A 191 1.74 12.75 -18.40
CA SER A 191 0.80 13.73 -18.94
C SER A 191 1.58 14.95 -19.40
N SER A 192 1.53 15.25 -20.69
CA SER A 192 2.05 16.51 -21.23
C SER A 192 1.16 17.71 -20.89
N THR A 193 -0.04 17.47 -20.36
CA THR A 193 -1.02 18.49 -19.98
C THR A 193 -1.18 18.47 -18.47
N SER A 194 -1.00 19.62 -17.80
CA SER A 194 -1.41 19.78 -16.40
C SER A 194 -2.93 19.83 -16.36
N TYR A 195 -3.57 18.67 -16.35
CA TYR A 195 -5.02 18.58 -16.08
C TYR A 195 -5.38 19.04 -14.66
N LEU A 196 -4.37 19.31 -13.82
CA LEU A 196 -4.53 19.82 -12.46
C LEU A 196 -4.82 21.33 -12.41
N ASP A 197 -4.67 22.08 -13.51
CA ASP A 197 -4.81 23.54 -13.51
C ASP A 197 -6.26 24.03 -13.64
N HIS A 198 -7.22 23.13 -13.89
CA HIS A 198 -8.62 23.48 -14.12
C HIS A 198 -9.50 23.21 -12.91
N ILE A 199 -10.13 24.26 -12.36
CA ILE A 199 -11.11 24.09 -11.27
C ILE A 199 -12.34 23.37 -11.83
N ILE A 200 -12.63 22.18 -11.27
CA ILE A 200 -13.89 21.48 -11.53
C ILE A 200 -14.86 21.90 -10.45
N GLN A 201 -15.97 22.53 -10.83
CA GLN A 201 -17.06 22.80 -9.90
C GLN A 201 -17.69 21.46 -9.53
N ARG A 202 -17.47 21.04 -8.28
CA ARG A 202 -18.12 19.86 -7.74
C ARG A 202 -19.60 20.18 -7.52
N PRO A 203 -20.53 19.35 -7.99
CA PRO A 203 -21.92 19.49 -7.59
C PRO A 203 -22.00 19.39 -6.05
N GLU A 204 -22.78 20.26 -5.41
CA GLU A 204 -23.05 20.10 -3.99
C GLU A 204 -23.87 18.82 -3.78
N TYR A 205 -23.26 17.85 -3.12
CA TYR A 205 -23.93 16.64 -2.69
C TYR A 205 -23.46 16.23 -1.31
N THR A 206 -24.34 15.56 -0.58
CA THR A 206 -23.99 14.90 0.68
C THR A 206 -24.15 13.40 0.47
N LEU A 207 -23.05 12.68 0.62
CA LEU A 207 -23.13 11.23 0.75
C LEU A 207 -23.60 10.91 2.15
N ASP A 208 -24.54 9.98 2.28
CA ASP A 208 -24.82 9.35 3.56
C ASP A 208 -23.49 8.80 4.11
N ALA A 209 -23.18 9.08 5.37
CA ALA A 209 -21.98 8.56 6.01
C ALA A 209 -22.23 7.17 6.61
N ASP A 210 -23.50 6.85 6.88
CA ASP A 210 -23.91 5.67 7.64
C ASP A 210 -24.36 4.49 6.79
N TRP A 211 -24.21 4.58 5.45
CA TRP A 211 -24.55 3.46 4.57
C TRP A 211 -23.64 2.26 4.86
N ILE A 212 -24.24 1.08 4.94
CA ILE A 212 -23.53 -0.18 5.16
C ILE A 212 -23.36 -0.91 3.83
N ASP A 213 -24.41 -1.01 3.02
CA ASP A 213 -24.44 -1.81 1.80
C ASP A 213 -24.53 -0.99 0.50
N GLY A 214 -23.97 -1.55 -0.57
CA GLY A 214 -24.02 -0.97 -1.91
C GLY A 214 -22.77 -0.16 -2.26
N TYR A 215 -22.96 0.90 -3.04
CA TYR A 215 -21.91 1.74 -3.60
C TYR A 215 -22.29 3.22 -3.49
N PRO A 216 -21.35 4.12 -3.21
CA PRO A 216 -21.64 5.55 -3.09
C PRO A 216 -21.82 6.16 -4.49
N MET A 217 -23.05 6.11 -5.02
CA MET A 217 -23.36 6.52 -6.40
C MET A 217 -24.18 7.81 -6.43
N ILE A 218 -23.79 8.74 -7.29
CA ILE A 218 -24.52 9.99 -7.59
C ILE A 218 -24.52 10.17 -9.11
N ASP A 219 -25.70 10.34 -9.69
CA ASP A 219 -25.92 10.46 -11.14
C ASP A 219 -25.25 9.33 -11.95
N GLY A 220 -25.29 8.10 -11.42
CA GLY A 220 -24.72 6.91 -12.07
C GLY A 220 -23.18 6.85 -12.05
N LYS A 221 -22.52 7.74 -11.29
CA LYS A 221 -21.07 7.76 -11.08
C LYS A 221 -20.73 7.53 -9.61
N ILE A 222 -19.57 6.93 -9.35
CA ILE A 222 -19.02 6.75 -8.01
C ILE A 222 -18.61 8.11 -7.46
N ALA A 223 -19.16 8.49 -6.33
CA ALA A 223 -18.83 9.70 -5.59
C ALA A 223 -18.01 9.35 -4.35
N MET A 224 -16.91 10.08 -4.12
CA MET A 224 -16.06 9.88 -2.94
C MET A 224 -16.39 10.92 -1.87
N PRO A 225 -16.49 10.54 -0.59
CA PRO A 225 -16.72 11.51 0.48
C PRO A 225 -15.45 12.33 0.77
N ASP A 226 -15.61 13.49 1.40
CA ASP A 226 -14.50 14.44 1.59
C ASP A 226 -13.33 13.88 2.39
N HIS A 227 -13.61 13.08 3.42
CA HIS A 227 -12.57 12.46 4.24
C HIS A 227 -11.77 11.39 3.47
N CYS A 228 -12.37 10.75 2.45
CA CYS A 228 -11.63 9.92 1.49
C CYS A 228 -10.65 10.77 0.69
N LEU A 229 -11.12 11.88 0.14
CA LEU A 229 -10.32 12.76 -0.72
C LEU A 229 -9.21 13.46 0.05
N LYS A 230 -9.45 13.80 1.34
CA LYS A 230 -8.42 14.27 2.27
C LYS A 230 -7.33 13.22 2.51
N LEU A 231 -7.70 11.95 2.69
CA LEU A 231 -6.73 10.86 2.82
C LEU A 231 -5.92 10.65 1.53
N VAL A 232 -6.57 10.72 0.36
CA VAL A 232 -5.89 10.67 -0.94
C VAL A 232 -4.90 11.83 -1.11
N LYS A 233 -5.29 13.05 -0.71
CA LYS A 233 -4.41 14.22 -0.67
C LYS A 233 -3.19 13.99 0.23
N ASP A 234 -3.41 13.47 1.43
CA ASP A 234 -2.33 13.16 2.37
C ASP A 234 -1.36 12.11 1.82
N ILE A 235 -1.85 11.08 1.13
CA ILE A 235 -0.98 10.11 0.43
C ILE A 235 -0.16 10.80 -0.66
N ALA A 236 -0.81 11.60 -1.51
CA ALA A 236 -0.15 12.31 -2.61
C ALA A 236 0.94 13.27 -2.12
N GLN A 237 0.76 13.86 -0.93
CA GLN A 237 1.72 14.76 -0.30
C GLN A 237 2.70 14.07 0.66
N ASN A 238 2.64 12.74 0.79
CA ASN A 238 3.43 11.96 1.75
C ASN A 238 3.26 12.44 3.22
N ASN A 239 2.06 12.87 3.59
CA ASN A 239 1.68 13.35 4.91
C ASN A 239 0.98 12.24 5.74
N ILE A 240 1.70 11.13 5.94
CA ILE A 240 1.18 9.94 6.61
C ILE A 240 1.80 9.82 8.01
N ASN A 241 0.96 9.96 9.04
CA ASN A 241 1.32 9.65 10.43
C ASN A 241 0.97 8.19 10.76
N GLU A 242 1.24 7.75 11.99
CA GLU A 242 0.99 6.37 12.43
C GLU A 242 -0.47 5.93 12.27
N ASP A 243 -1.43 6.76 12.70
CA ASP A 243 -2.86 6.43 12.57
C ASP A 243 -3.31 6.36 11.11
N LYS A 244 -2.87 7.31 10.27
CA LYS A 244 -3.12 7.24 8.82
C LYS A 244 -2.52 5.98 8.23
N GLN A 245 -1.33 5.57 8.65
CA GLN A 245 -0.71 4.32 8.18
C GLN A 245 -1.57 3.10 8.56
N LEU A 246 -2.12 3.04 9.78
CA LEU A 246 -3.04 1.98 10.19
C LEU A 246 -4.33 1.97 9.32
N ILE A 247 -4.88 3.14 9.00
CA ILE A 247 -6.02 3.25 8.07
C ILE A 247 -5.64 2.71 6.68
N LEU A 248 -4.47 3.08 6.15
CA LEU A 248 -3.99 2.61 4.85
C LEU A 248 -3.75 1.10 4.84
N ASP A 249 -3.19 0.54 5.91
CA ASP A 249 -2.97 -0.91 6.05
C ASP A 249 -4.30 -1.68 6.08
N ALA A 250 -5.34 -1.12 6.73
CA ALA A 250 -6.69 -1.67 6.68
C ALA A 250 -7.32 -1.58 5.28
N CYS A 251 -7.15 -0.46 4.58
CA CYS A 251 -7.58 -0.31 3.18
C CYS A 251 -6.86 -1.32 2.27
N HIS A 252 -5.57 -1.56 2.50
CA HIS A 252 -4.77 -2.53 1.74
C HIS A 252 -5.29 -3.97 1.91
N HIS A 253 -5.56 -4.38 3.15
CA HIS A 253 -6.18 -5.67 3.43
C HIS A 253 -7.57 -5.78 2.78
N PHE A 254 -8.38 -4.73 2.86
CA PHE A 254 -9.70 -4.70 2.24
C PHE A 254 -9.62 -4.87 0.73
N HIS A 255 -8.79 -4.07 0.05
CA HIS A 255 -8.66 -4.12 -1.39
C HIS A 255 -8.10 -5.47 -1.87
N SER A 256 -7.14 -6.03 -1.14
CA SER A 256 -6.61 -7.37 -1.40
C SER A 256 -7.71 -8.44 -1.25
N ALA A 257 -8.58 -8.33 -0.25
CA ALA A 257 -9.74 -9.22 -0.09
C ALA A 257 -10.72 -9.09 -1.26
N ARG A 258 -11.03 -7.86 -1.71
CA ARG A 258 -11.87 -7.61 -2.89
C ARG A 258 -11.27 -8.17 -4.17
N SER A 259 -9.96 -8.11 -4.33
CA SER A 259 -9.28 -8.74 -5.48
C SER A 259 -9.46 -10.26 -5.48
N LEU A 260 -9.36 -10.92 -4.32
CA LEU A 260 -9.59 -12.37 -4.22
C LEU A 260 -11.05 -12.73 -4.49
N GLU A 261 -12.01 -11.95 -4.00
CA GLU A 261 -13.43 -12.15 -4.29
C GLU A 261 -13.74 -11.95 -5.78
N GLN A 262 -13.12 -10.96 -6.43
CA GLN A 262 -13.27 -10.75 -7.88
C GLN A 262 -12.72 -11.95 -8.67
N GLN A 263 -11.52 -12.43 -8.31
CA GLN A 263 -10.93 -13.62 -8.93
C GLN A 263 -11.76 -14.89 -8.67
N ALA A 264 -12.35 -15.01 -7.48
CA ALA A 264 -13.24 -16.12 -7.12
C ALA A 264 -14.48 -16.15 -8.01
N PHE A 265 -15.05 -14.98 -8.29
CA PHE A 265 -16.20 -14.82 -9.18
C PHE A 265 -15.86 -15.17 -10.64
N GLU A 266 -14.67 -14.77 -11.13
CA GLU A 266 -14.24 -15.01 -12.51
C GLU A 266 -13.81 -16.45 -12.80
N SER A 267 -13.22 -17.13 -11.81
CA SER A 267 -12.54 -18.43 -12.04
C SER A 267 -13.35 -19.66 -11.63
N SER A 268 -14.56 -19.50 -11.11
CA SER A 268 -15.35 -20.57 -10.44
C SER A 268 -14.61 -21.30 -9.31
N ARG A 269 -13.43 -20.81 -8.86
CA ARG A 269 -12.62 -21.36 -7.75
C ARG A 269 -12.91 -20.61 -6.46
N THR A 270 -14.15 -20.73 -6.00
CA THR A 270 -14.69 -19.85 -4.95
C THR A 270 -14.15 -20.12 -3.56
N GLU A 271 -13.79 -21.36 -3.24
CA GLU A 271 -13.61 -21.82 -1.86
C GLU A 271 -12.33 -21.30 -1.20
N THR A 272 -11.16 -21.55 -1.79
CA THR A 272 -9.86 -21.08 -1.24
C THR A 272 -9.74 -19.57 -1.23
N LEU A 273 -10.24 -18.89 -2.26
CA LEU A 273 -10.11 -17.45 -2.40
C LEU A 273 -11.03 -16.71 -1.42
N SER A 274 -12.24 -17.22 -1.17
CA SER A 274 -13.17 -16.62 -0.20
C SER A 274 -12.66 -16.74 1.24
N GLU A 275 -12.05 -17.87 1.61
CA GLU A 275 -11.47 -18.03 2.96
C GLU A 275 -10.24 -17.13 3.16
N MET A 276 -9.42 -16.94 2.13
CA MET A 276 -8.32 -15.96 2.17
C MET A 276 -8.84 -14.52 2.26
N ALA A 277 -9.91 -14.17 1.53
CA ALA A 277 -10.55 -12.87 1.64
C ALA A 277 -11.09 -12.62 3.06
N MET A 278 -11.74 -13.62 3.67
CA MET A 278 -12.20 -13.57 5.07
C MET A 278 -11.05 -13.26 6.03
N VAL A 279 -9.89 -13.91 5.88
CA VAL A 279 -8.71 -13.66 6.71
C VAL A 279 -8.28 -12.19 6.61
N LEU A 280 -8.28 -11.63 5.40
CA LEU A 280 -7.89 -10.25 5.14
C LEU A 280 -8.90 -9.26 5.73
N TYR A 281 -10.21 -9.47 5.56
CA TYR A 281 -11.22 -8.62 6.19
C TYR A 281 -11.12 -8.59 7.73
N ILE A 282 -10.88 -9.73 8.36
CA ILE A 282 -10.64 -9.75 9.82
C ILE A 282 -9.36 -8.99 10.18
N SER A 283 -8.34 -9.07 9.33
CA SER A 283 -7.07 -8.36 9.55
C SER A 283 -7.27 -6.83 9.46
N CYS A 284 -8.23 -6.34 8.66
CA CYS A 284 -8.64 -4.93 8.71
C CYS A 284 -9.10 -4.51 10.12
N PHE A 285 -9.96 -5.30 10.78
CA PHE A 285 -10.39 -4.99 12.14
C PHE A 285 -9.24 -5.09 13.15
N GLU A 286 -8.34 -6.06 12.99
CA GLU A 286 -7.15 -6.18 13.85
C GLU A 286 -6.31 -4.89 13.81
N VAL A 287 -6.11 -4.33 12.62
CA VAL A 287 -5.37 -3.08 12.38
C VAL A 287 -6.14 -1.86 12.88
N LEU A 288 -7.40 -1.67 12.46
CA LEU A 288 -8.20 -0.51 12.88
C LEU A 288 -8.38 -0.46 14.40
N SER A 289 -8.48 -1.61 15.06
CA SER A 289 -8.59 -1.69 16.52
C SER A 289 -7.33 -1.27 17.28
N LEU A 290 -6.22 -0.96 16.60
CA LEU A 290 -5.01 -0.37 17.19
C LEU A 290 -5.13 1.16 17.34
N ILE A 291 -5.98 1.81 16.54
CA ILE A 291 -6.19 3.25 16.61
C ILE A 291 -6.88 3.57 17.94
N ASP A 292 -6.30 4.50 18.71
CA ASP A 292 -6.69 4.83 20.08
C ASP A 292 -6.67 3.65 21.07
N ALA A 293 -5.97 2.55 20.75
CA ALA A 293 -5.90 1.40 21.65
C ALA A 293 -5.11 1.75 22.92
N PRO A 294 -5.60 1.37 24.12
CA PRO A 294 -4.83 1.54 25.34
C PRO A 294 -3.52 0.74 25.26
N SER A 295 -2.47 1.26 25.88
CA SER A 295 -1.18 0.58 25.98
C SER A 295 -1.36 -0.84 26.54
N LEU A 296 -0.70 -1.83 25.93
CA LEU A 296 -0.82 -3.23 26.32
C LEU A 296 -0.54 -3.42 27.81
N GLU A 297 -1.52 -3.97 28.54
CA GLU A 297 -1.29 -4.41 29.91
C GLU A 297 -0.28 -5.57 29.91
N THR A 298 0.76 -5.46 30.73
CA THR A 298 1.72 -6.53 30.94
C THR A 298 1.28 -7.43 32.08
N CYS A 299 1.52 -8.73 31.95
CA CYS A 299 1.26 -9.68 33.01
C CYS A 299 2.09 -9.32 34.24
N LYS A 300 1.44 -9.11 35.40
CA LYS A 300 2.10 -8.76 36.66
C LYS A 300 3.13 -9.79 37.15
N THR A 301 3.05 -11.03 36.66
CA THR A 301 3.91 -12.14 37.09
C THR A 301 5.10 -12.37 36.15
N CYS A 302 4.91 -12.25 34.83
CA CYS A 302 5.95 -12.59 33.84
C CYS A 302 6.34 -11.44 32.91
N SER A 303 5.75 -10.26 33.10
CA SER A 303 5.97 -9.04 32.30
C SER A 303 5.69 -9.20 30.79
N GLN A 304 5.11 -10.32 30.37
CA GLN A 304 4.71 -10.54 28.99
C GLN A 304 3.46 -9.71 28.66
N PRO A 305 3.36 -9.09 27.47
CA PRO A 305 2.16 -8.37 27.06
C PRO A 305 0.94 -9.31 27.01
N GLN A 306 -0.20 -8.90 27.59
CA GLN A 306 -1.45 -9.63 27.47
C GLN A 306 -2.09 -9.35 26.11
N TYR A 307 -1.84 -10.20 25.13
CA TYR A 307 -2.46 -10.09 23.82
C TYR A 307 -3.92 -10.53 23.87
N ARG A 308 -4.83 -9.55 23.86
CA ARG A 308 -6.29 -9.77 23.78
C ARG A 308 -6.85 -9.33 22.43
N ILE A 309 -6.17 -9.68 21.33
CA ILE A 309 -6.51 -9.21 19.97
C ILE A 309 -7.97 -9.51 19.63
N SER A 310 -8.44 -10.74 19.83
CA SER A 310 -9.84 -11.11 19.56
C SER A 310 -10.86 -10.30 20.39
N ALA A 311 -10.55 -10.01 21.65
CA ALA A 311 -11.43 -9.20 22.50
C ALA A 311 -11.44 -7.73 22.05
N ARG A 312 -10.27 -7.19 21.70
CA ARG A 312 -10.10 -5.84 21.17
C ARG A 312 -10.85 -5.66 19.86
N VAL A 313 -10.74 -6.63 18.94
CA VAL A 313 -11.50 -6.66 17.68
C VAL A 313 -13.00 -6.69 17.97
N LYS A 314 -13.46 -7.55 18.89
CA LYS A 314 -14.87 -7.61 19.28
C LYS A 314 -15.37 -6.26 19.79
N GLU A 315 -14.65 -5.65 20.73
CA GLU A 315 -15.01 -4.36 21.32
C GLU A 315 -15.03 -3.24 20.27
N PHE A 316 -14.05 -3.24 19.37
CA PHE A 316 -13.99 -2.30 18.26
C PHE A 316 -15.24 -2.41 17.36
N VAL A 317 -15.62 -3.63 16.98
CA VAL A 317 -16.80 -3.85 16.13
C VAL A 317 -18.08 -3.50 16.88
N ASP A 318 -18.19 -3.84 18.15
CA ASP A 318 -19.36 -3.51 18.99
C ASP A 318 -19.60 -2.00 19.05
N ARG A 319 -18.53 -1.21 19.18
CA ARG A 319 -18.59 0.26 19.22
C ARG A 319 -19.15 0.87 17.94
N HIS A 320 -18.86 0.29 16.77
CA HIS A 320 -19.23 0.87 15.47
C HIS A 320 -20.50 0.25 14.86
N LEU A 321 -20.73 -1.05 15.09
CA LEU A 321 -21.77 -1.83 14.41
C LEU A 321 -22.72 -2.54 15.39
N GLY A 322 -22.47 -2.47 16.69
CA GLY A 322 -23.27 -3.07 17.75
C GLY A 322 -23.00 -4.56 18.00
N ALA A 323 -23.61 -5.06 19.07
CA ALA A 323 -23.30 -6.37 19.65
C ALA A 323 -23.51 -7.54 18.69
N ASN A 324 -24.56 -7.48 17.86
CA ASN A 324 -24.87 -8.55 16.90
C ASN A 324 -23.76 -8.71 15.85
N ALA A 325 -23.26 -7.60 15.30
CA ALA A 325 -22.14 -7.63 14.35
C ALA A 325 -20.86 -8.07 15.04
N ALA A 326 -20.62 -7.62 16.28
CA ALA A 326 -19.45 -8.00 17.06
C ALA A 326 -19.40 -9.52 17.35
N ASP A 327 -20.52 -10.13 17.70
CA ASP A 327 -20.60 -11.58 17.92
C ASP A 327 -20.42 -12.37 16.62
N MET A 328 -20.95 -11.87 15.49
CA MET A 328 -20.70 -12.45 14.17
C MET A 328 -19.20 -12.40 13.84
N VAL A 329 -18.55 -11.24 13.95
CA VAL A 329 -17.11 -11.08 13.67
C VAL A 329 -16.28 -11.93 14.62
N LYS A 330 -16.65 -12.05 15.90
CA LYS A 330 -15.96 -12.93 16.85
C LYS A 330 -15.97 -14.40 16.39
N ASN A 331 -17.10 -14.89 15.89
CA ASN A 331 -17.19 -16.26 15.38
C ASN A 331 -16.28 -16.45 14.16
N ILE A 332 -16.30 -15.51 13.22
CA ILE A 332 -15.45 -15.52 12.02
C ILE A 332 -13.96 -15.41 12.41
N TYR A 333 -13.61 -14.63 13.44
CA TYR A 333 -12.24 -14.54 13.95
C TYR A 333 -11.74 -15.90 14.45
N ASN A 334 -12.58 -16.67 15.14
CA ASN A 334 -12.21 -18.02 15.59
C ASN A 334 -11.96 -18.95 14.41
N ASP A 335 -12.77 -18.84 13.36
CA ASP A 335 -12.61 -19.60 12.12
C ASP A 335 -11.30 -19.23 11.40
N ARG A 336 -10.99 -17.92 11.27
CA ARG A 336 -9.68 -17.42 10.79
C ARG A 336 -8.52 -18.00 11.60
N SER A 337 -8.61 -17.94 12.93
CA SER A 337 -7.56 -18.43 13.83
C SER A 337 -7.32 -19.93 13.60
N LYS A 338 -8.39 -20.72 13.50
CA LYS A 338 -8.30 -22.16 13.17
C LYS A 338 -7.64 -22.39 11.81
N TYR A 339 -8.02 -21.63 10.79
CA TYR A 339 -7.42 -21.71 9.45
C TYR A 339 -5.90 -21.45 9.50
N LEU A 340 -5.48 -20.33 10.10
CA LEU A 340 -4.07 -19.94 10.17
C LEU A 340 -3.21 -20.89 11.02
N HIS A 341 -3.75 -21.45 12.10
CA HIS A 341 -3.00 -22.34 12.98
C HIS A 341 -2.94 -23.78 12.49
N THR A 342 -3.97 -24.28 11.81
CA THR A 342 -4.03 -25.69 11.39
C THR A 342 -3.75 -25.89 9.90
N GLY A 343 -3.79 -24.82 9.10
CA GLY A 343 -3.71 -24.88 7.64
C GLY A 343 -4.91 -25.58 6.99
N ARG A 344 -5.92 -25.96 7.77
CA ARG A 344 -7.13 -26.64 7.27
C ARG A 344 -8.14 -25.59 6.85
N LEU A 345 -8.65 -25.73 5.63
CA LEU A 345 -9.76 -24.94 5.16
C LEU A 345 -11.02 -25.20 5.98
N LEU A 346 -11.89 -24.19 6.01
CA LEU A 346 -13.21 -24.26 6.63
C LEU A 346 -14.18 -25.06 5.76
N SER A 347 -13.96 -25.07 4.45
CA SER A 347 -14.73 -25.83 3.46
C SER A 347 -14.06 -27.15 3.06
N SER A 348 -14.88 -28.17 2.76
CA SER A 348 -14.42 -29.49 2.30
C SER A 348 -14.06 -29.57 0.83
N ARG A 349 -14.14 -28.45 0.09
CA ARG A 349 -13.96 -28.35 -1.36
C ARG A 349 -14.81 -29.29 -2.20
N SER A 350 -15.95 -29.70 -1.65
CA SER A 350 -16.73 -30.80 -2.20
C SER A 350 -17.84 -30.30 -3.12
N PHE A 351 -17.97 -28.98 -3.32
CA PHE A 351 -19.00 -28.41 -4.16
C PHE A 351 -18.39 -27.76 -5.41
N HIS A 352 -18.64 -28.40 -6.55
CA HIS A 352 -18.29 -27.87 -7.85
C HIS A 352 -19.55 -27.53 -8.63
N TYR A 353 -19.79 -26.23 -8.83
CA TYR A 353 -20.98 -25.69 -9.52
C TYR A 353 -21.14 -26.29 -10.93
N ASP A 354 -20.03 -26.60 -11.61
CA ASP A 354 -20.02 -27.06 -12.99
C ASP A 354 -20.11 -28.59 -13.16
N THR A 355 -19.87 -29.39 -12.11
CA THR A 355 -19.66 -30.85 -12.26
C THR A 355 -20.30 -31.74 -11.21
N SER A 356 -20.92 -31.22 -10.15
CA SER A 356 -21.61 -32.06 -9.14
C SER A 356 -22.90 -31.42 -8.64
N PRO A 357 -24.08 -31.93 -9.08
CA PRO A 357 -25.38 -31.38 -8.68
C PRO A 357 -25.84 -31.80 -7.27
N GLY A 358 -25.01 -32.48 -6.49
CA GLY A 358 -25.40 -33.07 -5.20
C GLY A 358 -24.51 -32.63 -4.05
N LEU A 359 -25.12 -32.05 -3.02
CA LEU A 359 -24.50 -31.90 -1.70
C LEU A 359 -24.62 -33.24 -0.95
N ILE A 360 -23.49 -33.80 -0.51
CA ILE A 360 -23.47 -35.00 0.36
C ILE A 360 -23.14 -34.53 1.78
N PRO A 361 -24.12 -34.44 2.70
CA PRO A 361 -23.86 -34.06 4.08
C PRO A 361 -22.93 -35.07 4.75
N GLN A 362 -21.84 -34.57 5.35
CA GLN A 362 -20.87 -35.38 6.09
C GLN A 362 -20.63 -34.75 7.45
N LEU A 363 -20.50 -35.58 8.50
CA LEU A 363 -20.20 -35.09 9.84
C LEU A 363 -18.75 -34.57 9.93
N ASP A 364 -18.57 -33.47 10.66
CA ASP A 364 -17.27 -32.98 11.11
C ASP A 364 -17.37 -32.59 12.58
N PRO A 365 -16.88 -33.43 13.50
CA PRO A 365 -16.88 -33.13 14.93
C PRO A 365 -16.08 -31.87 15.31
N SER A 366 -15.23 -31.37 14.40
CA SER A 366 -14.45 -30.15 14.60
C SER A 366 -15.13 -28.88 14.06
N ALA A 367 -16.23 -29.02 13.31
CA ALA A 367 -17.00 -27.90 12.79
C ALA A 367 -18.02 -27.39 13.83
N SER A 368 -18.31 -26.09 13.82
CA SER A 368 -19.19 -25.44 14.81
C SER A 368 -20.63 -25.96 14.78
N ASN A 369 -21.11 -26.37 13.61
CA ASN A 369 -22.44 -26.96 13.41
C ASN A 369 -22.40 -28.51 13.32
N GLY A 370 -21.25 -29.14 13.53
CA GLY A 370 -21.07 -30.59 13.49
C GLY A 370 -21.06 -31.21 12.08
N VAL A 371 -21.08 -30.40 11.02
CA VAL A 371 -21.19 -30.86 9.61
C VAL A 371 -20.12 -30.19 8.76
N ARG A 372 -19.57 -30.93 7.79
CA ARG A 372 -18.64 -30.38 6.79
C ARG A 372 -19.33 -29.33 5.94
N SER A 373 -18.79 -28.11 5.91
CA SER A 373 -19.28 -27.10 4.98
C SER A 373 -18.78 -27.41 3.57
N PRO A 374 -19.67 -27.62 2.59
CA PRO A 374 -19.27 -27.99 1.24
C PRO A 374 -18.66 -26.81 0.49
N MET A 375 -18.94 -25.57 0.91
CA MET A 375 -18.46 -24.31 0.35
C MET A 375 -17.97 -23.37 1.45
N ALA A 376 -17.07 -22.46 1.10
CA ALA A 376 -16.80 -21.29 1.93
C ALA A 376 -18.00 -20.35 1.91
N THR A 377 -18.41 -19.83 3.07
CA THR A 377 -19.47 -18.81 3.12
C THR A 377 -18.95 -17.52 2.49
N LEU A 378 -19.67 -16.97 1.52
CA LEU A 378 -19.39 -15.61 1.05
C LEU A 378 -19.75 -14.64 2.18
N HIS A 379 -18.74 -14.03 2.78
CA HIS A 379 -18.93 -13.12 3.91
C HIS A 379 -19.27 -11.71 3.44
N ILE A 380 -20.36 -11.56 2.67
CA ILE A 380 -20.81 -10.26 2.13
C ILE A 380 -20.97 -9.23 3.27
N ASN A 381 -21.61 -9.62 4.38
CA ASN A 381 -21.74 -8.73 5.53
C ASN A 381 -20.38 -8.34 6.13
N LEU A 382 -19.40 -9.25 6.15
CA LEU A 382 -18.06 -8.94 6.66
C LEU A 382 -17.37 -7.89 5.80
N ARG A 383 -17.51 -7.97 4.47
CA ARG A 383 -17.05 -6.94 3.54
C ARG A 383 -17.71 -5.60 3.85
N GLU A 384 -19.04 -5.54 3.90
CA GLU A 384 -19.78 -4.31 4.17
C GLU A 384 -19.38 -3.67 5.52
N PHE A 385 -19.33 -4.49 6.58
CA PHE A 385 -18.91 -4.07 7.92
C PHE A 385 -17.48 -3.53 7.95
N THR A 386 -16.57 -4.17 7.22
CA THR A 386 -15.17 -3.72 7.16
C THR A 386 -15.06 -2.37 6.47
N SER A 387 -15.70 -2.25 5.30
CA SER A 387 -15.75 -1.01 4.52
C SER A 387 -16.35 0.14 5.32
N TYR A 388 -17.46 -0.11 6.02
CA TYR A 388 -18.09 0.83 6.95
C TYR A 388 -17.13 1.30 8.05
N CYS A 389 -16.49 0.36 8.76
CA CYS A 389 -15.56 0.71 9.84
C CYS A 389 -14.36 1.52 9.35
N ILE A 390 -13.81 1.22 8.16
CA ILE A 390 -12.74 2.05 7.56
C ILE A 390 -13.22 3.48 7.35
N ARG A 391 -14.41 3.68 6.76
CA ARG A 391 -14.99 5.00 6.54
C ARG A 391 -15.22 5.74 7.86
N ALA A 392 -15.86 5.09 8.84
CA ALA A 392 -16.19 5.68 10.14
C ALA A 392 -14.93 6.14 10.89
N VAL A 393 -13.91 5.29 10.98
CA VAL A 393 -12.63 5.63 11.63
C VAL A 393 -11.94 6.78 10.91
N THR A 394 -11.94 6.79 9.58
CA THR A 394 -11.32 7.87 8.79
C THR A 394 -12.08 9.19 8.98
N TYR A 395 -13.41 9.15 9.01
CA TYR A 395 -14.25 10.33 9.27
C TYR A 395 -13.95 10.93 10.65
N ASP A 396 -13.94 10.10 11.70
CA ASP A 396 -13.62 10.50 13.06
C ASP A 396 -12.24 11.14 13.16
N PHE A 397 -11.24 10.54 12.51
CA PHE A 397 -9.87 11.04 12.49
C PHE A 397 -9.80 12.49 11.99
N TYR A 398 -10.41 12.79 10.84
CA TYR A 398 -10.35 14.15 10.25
C TYR A 398 -11.24 15.17 11.00
N ASN A 399 -12.34 14.75 11.62
CA ASN A 399 -13.19 15.67 12.38
C ASN A 399 -12.61 16.07 13.73
N ARG A 400 -11.90 15.15 14.39
CA ARG A 400 -11.16 15.47 15.63
C ARG A 400 -10.05 16.51 15.37
N GLN A 401 -9.36 16.43 14.24
CA GLN A 401 -8.34 17.43 13.87
C GLN A 401 -8.95 18.81 13.63
N SER A 402 -10.08 18.87 12.92
CA SER A 402 -10.77 20.13 12.61
C SER A 402 -11.26 20.85 13.88
N SER A 403 -11.63 20.08 14.92
CA SER A 403 -12.05 20.60 16.23
C SER A 403 -10.89 21.13 17.09
N ASN A 404 -9.67 20.61 16.89
CA ASN A 404 -8.47 21.05 17.60
C ASN A 404 -7.79 22.27 16.95
N GLU A 405 -8.01 22.49 15.65
CA GLU A 405 -7.51 23.68 14.93
C GLU A 405 -8.39 24.93 15.12
N SER A 406 -9.60 24.75 15.67
CA SER A 406 -10.58 25.81 15.92
C SER A 406 -10.69 26.22 17.41
N ALA A 407 -9.85 25.64 18.27
CA ALA A 407 -9.67 26.00 19.69
C ALA A 407 -8.28 26.62 19.88
#